data_AF-A0A1G7ZX81-F1
#
_entry.id   AF-A0A1G7ZX81-F1
#
_cell.length_a   1.000
_cell.length_b   1.000
_cell.length_c   1.000
_cell.angle_alpha   90.00
_cell.angle_beta   90.00
_cell.angle_gamma   90.00
#
_symmetry.space_group_name_H-M   'P 1'
#
loop_
_entity.id
_entity.type
_entity.pdbx_description
1 polymer ?
#
loop_
_entity_poly.entity_id
_entity_poly.type
_entity_poly.pdbx_seq_one_letter_code
_entity_poly.pdbx_strand_id
1 'polypeptide(L)'
;MSEHERSAVFVVAAAIAYLLPSLVALGRRQCSRDAVFVINLVLGWTVIGYLFVLAWALTGEAAPRRRDLLATAASLKTCPRCAEDVKAAAHMCRYCGHEF
;
A
#
# COMPACT_ATOMS: atom_id res chain seq x y z
N MET A 1 12.58 37.30 -22.97
CA MET A 1 12.42 35.95 -22.40
C MET A 1 12.39 34.98 -23.57
N SER A 2 13.51 34.34 -23.81
CA SER A 2 13.79 33.57 -25.02
C SER A 2 12.88 32.33 -25.11
N GLU A 3 12.53 31.89 -26.32
CA GLU A 3 11.68 30.72 -26.54
C GLU A 3 12.27 29.44 -25.92
N HIS A 4 13.60 29.35 -25.84
CA HIS A 4 14.32 28.27 -25.18
C HIS A 4 14.04 28.20 -23.67
N GLU A 5 13.95 29.35 -22.99
CA GLU A 5 13.61 29.40 -21.56
C GLU A 5 12.18 28.92 -21.30
N ARG A 6 11.24 29.25 -22.20
CA ARG A 6 9.85 28.82 -22.09
C ARG A 6 9.73 27.30 -22.25
N SER A 7 10.40 26.72 -23.25
CA SER A 7 10.41 25.27 -23.46
C SER A 7 11.06 24.52 -22.30
N ALA A 8 12.16 25.02 -21.76
CA ALA A 8 12.83 24.41 -20.61
C ALA A 8 11.93 24.37 -19.37
N VAL A 9 11.24 25.48 -19.06
CA VAL A 9 10.31 25.55 -17.92
C VAL A 9 9.15 24.56 -18.07
N PHE A 10 8.56 24.44 -19.27
CA PHE A 10 7.49 23.47 -19.53
C PHE A 10 7.95 22.02 -19.37
N VAL A 11 9.13 21.67 -19.88
CA VAL A 11 9.69 20.32 -19.77
C VAL A 11 10.00 19.97 -18.31
N VAL A 12 10.57 20.91 -17.56
CA VAL A 12 10.86 20.71 -16.13
C VAL A 12 9.58 20.55 -15.33
N ALA A 13 8.55 21.38 -15.58
CA ALA A 13 7.25 21.26 -14.92
C ALA A 13 6.57 19.92 -15.23
N ALA A 14 6.62 19.46 -16.49
CA ALA A 14 6.10 18.17 -16.90
C ALA A 14 6.86 17.00 -16.25
N ALA A 15 8.19 17.09 -16.15
CA ALA A 15 9.01 16.06 -15.48
C ALA A 15 8.70 15.95 -13.98
N ILE A 16 8.49 17.09 -13.29
CA ILE A 16 8.08 17.11 -11.88
C ILE A 16 6.69 16.49 -11.71
N ALA A 17 5.74 16.84 -12.58
CA ALA A 17 4.41 16.24 -12.58
C ALA A 17 4.45 14.73 -12.88
N TYR A 18 5.35 14.27 -13.73
CA TYR A 18 5.52 12.84 -14.05
C TYR A 18 6.01 12.01 -12.85
N LEU A 19 6.82 12.60 -11.97
CA LEU A 19 7.36 11.94 -10.79
C LEU A 19 6.38 11.92 -9.61
N LEU A 20 5.29 12.67 -9.70
CA LEU A 20 4.31 12.89 -8.63
C LEU A 20 3.70 11.58 -8.09
N PRO A 21 3.26 10.61 -8.92
CA PRO A 21 2.73 9.33 -8.42
C PRO A 21 3.77 8.51 -7.62
N SER A 22 5.02 8.52 -8.09
CA SER A 22 6.13 7.83 -7.41
C SER A 22 6.47 8.50 -6.08
N LEU A 23 6.49 9.84 -6.03
CA LEU A 23 6.70 10.62 -4.81
C LEU A 23 5.59 10.39 -3.78
N VAL A 24 4.32 10.32 -4.20
CA VAL A 24 3.19 10.02 -3.31
C VAL A 24 3.33 8.62 -2.71
N ALA A 25 3.70 7.61 -3.50
CA ALA A 25 3.92 6.25 -2.99
C ALA A 25 5.11 6.15 -2.02
N LEU A 26 6.19 6.91 -2.27
CA LEU A 26 7.31 7.02 -1.34
C LEU A 26 6.88 7.65 -0.01
N GLY A 27 6.10 8.74 -0.03
CA GLY A 27 5.61 9.38 1.19
C GLY A 27 4.72 8.46 2.05
N ARG A 28 3.92 7.59 1.43
CA ARG A 28 2.88 6.80 2.10
C ARG A 28 3.32 5.45 2.71
N ARG A 29 4.59 5.03 2.58
CA ARG A 29 5.06 3.72 3.10
C ARG A 29 4.21 2.53 2.62
N GLN A 30 3.75 2.63 1.38
CA GLN A 30 2.99 1.61 0.67
C GLN A 30 3.83 0.33 0.46
N CYS A 31 3.28 -0.86 0.71
CA CYS A 31 3.98 -2.13 0.41
C CYS A 31 4.31 -2.27 -1.08
N SER A 32 3.46 -1.72 -1.96
CA SER A 32 3.58 -1.78 -3.42
C SER A 32 4.35 -0.60 -4.02
N ARG A 33 5.22 0.08 -3.25
CA ARG A 33 6.08 1.19 -3.75
C ARG A 33 6.82 0.83 -5.03
N ASP A 34 7.46 -0.33 -5.03
CA ASP A 34 8.28 -0.78 -6.16
C ASP A 34 7.41 -1.04 -7.39
N ALA A 35 6.20 -1.56 -7.20
CA ALA A 35 5.23 -1.75 -8.28
C ALA A 35 4.73 -0.41 -8.84
N VAL A 36 4.39 0.56 -7.99
CA VAL A 36 4.00 1.91 -8.42
C VAL A 36 5.13 2.56 -9.22
N PHE A 37 6.38 2.43 -8.77
CA PHE A 37 7.54 2.97 -9.47
C PHE A 37 7.76 2.32 -10.83
N VAL A 38 7.76 0.98 -10.91
CA VAL A 38 7.95 0.24 -12.16
C VAL A 38 6.84 0.56 -13.16
N ILE A 39 5.58 0.63 -12.73
CA ILE A 39 4.47 0.94 -13.64
C ILE A 39 4.52 2.41 -14.05
N ASN A 40 4.92 3.34 -13.18
CA ASN A 40 5.15 4.73 -13.58
C ASN A 40 6.28 4.85 -14.63
N LEU A 41 7.30 4.00 -14.54
CA LEU A 41 8.41 3.99 -15.51
C LEU A 41 8.00 3.42 -16.87
N VAL A 42 7.23 2.32 -16.88
CA VAL A 42 6.85 1.60 -18.11
C VAL A 42 5.55 2.12 -18.73
N LEU A 43 4.61 2.63 -17.94
CA LEU A 43 3.30 3.07 -18.44
C LEU A 43 3.03 4.56 -18.21
N GLY A 44 3.89 5.28 -17.48
CA GLY A 44 3.68 6.70 -17.20
C GLY A 44 3.74 7.58 -18.46
N TRP A 45 4.35 7.10 -19.55
CA TRP A 45 4.31 7.79 -20.85
C TRP A 45 2.91 7.80 -21.49
N THR A 46 1.98 7.02 -20.96
CA THR A 46 0.57 7.04 -21.38
C THR A 46 -0.27 7.79 -20.35
N VAL A 47 -1.18 8.64 -20.81
CA VAL A 47 -2.13 9.36 -19.92
C VAL A 47 -2.94 8.37 -19.07
N ILE A 48 -3.36 7.25 -19.65
CA ILE A 48 -4.15 6.22 -18.96
C ILE A 48 -3.32 5.52 -17.88
N GLY A 49 -2.09 5.11 -18.21
CA GLY A 49 -1.18 4.49 -17.25
C GLY A 49 -0.83 5.42 -16.10
N TYR A 50 -0.60 6.70 -16.40
CA TYR A 50 -0.35 7.72 -15.39
C TYR A 50 -1.54 7.87 -14.42
N LEU A 51 -2.78 7.99 -14.93
CA LEU A 51 -3.98 8.09 -14.09
C LEU A 51 -4.21 6.84 -13.25
N PHE A 52 -3.97 5.65 -13.80
CA PHE A 52 -4.08 4.40 -13.08
C PHE A 52 -3.09 4.33 -11.91
N VAL A 53 -1.82 4.64 -12.16
CA VAL A 53 -0.77 4.63 -11.14
C VAL A 53 -1.02 5.70 -10.08
N LEU A 54 -1.49 6.88 -10.47
CA LEU A 54 -1.86 7.94 -9.53
C LEU A 54 -3.02 7.52 -8.64
N ALA A 55 -4.10 6.97 -9.22
CA ALA A 55 -5.22 6.45 -8.47
C ALA A 55 -4.76 5.37 -7.47
N TRP A 56 -3.91 4.44 -7.92
CA TRP A 56 -3.38 3.38 -7.06
C TRP A 56 -2.45 3.90 -5.97
N ALA A 57 -1.61 4.91 -6.26
CA ALA A 57 -0.77 5.58 -5.27
C ALA A 57 -1.59 6.32 -4.20
N LEU A 58 -2.82 6.75 -4.53
CA LEU A 58 -3.75 7.44 -3.62
C LEU A 58 -4.66 6.48 -2.84
N THR A 59 -5.06 5.35 -3.40
CA THR A 59 -5.97 4.38 -2.73
C THR A 59 -5.27 3.18 -2.12
N GLY A 60 -3.99 2.98 -2.44
CA GLY A 60 -3.23 1.85 -1.97
C GLY A 60 -3.23 1.70 -0.43
N GLU A 61 -3.26 0.45 0.02
CA GLU A 61 -3.16 0.07 1.43
C GLU A 61 -1.74 0.27 1.97
N ALA A 62 -1.60 1.04 3.05
CA ALA A 62 -0.34 1.15 3.74
C ALA A 62 0.05 -0.22 4.32
N ALA A 63 1.35 -0.49 4.41
CA ALA A 63 1.84 -1.69 5.09
C ALA A 63 1.20 -1.81 6.49
N PRO A 64 0.67 -2.98 6.90
CA PRO A 64 0.13 -3.13 8.24
C PRO A 64 1.23 -2.78 9.24
N ARG A 65 0.95 -1.87 10.18
CA ARG A 65 1.97 -1.52 11.17
C ARG A 65 2.22 -2.74 12.03
N ARG A 66 3.46 -2.88 12.51
CA ARG A 66 3.84 -3.95 13.46
C ARG A 66 2.86 -4.05 14.64
N ARG A 67 2.32 -2.92 15.11
CA ARG A 67 1.27 -2.86 16.15
C ARG A 67 -0.03 -3.54 15.73
N ASP A 68 -0.45 -3.36 14.49
CA ASP A 68 -1.68 -3.96 13.95
C ASP A 68 -1.49 -5.48 13.86
N LEU A 69 -0.33 -5.94 13.37
CA LEU A 69 0.03 -7.37 13.36
C LEU A 69 0.05 -7.97 14.77
N LEU A 70 0.65 -7.27 15.74
CA LEU A 70 0.65 -7.66 17.15
C LEU A 70 -0.76 -7.70 17.73
N ALA A 71 -1.62 -6.73 17.39
CA ALA A 71 -3.01 -6.71 17.83
C ALA A 71 -3.83 -7.86 17.22
N THR A 72 -3.58 -8.21 15.95
CA THR A 72 -4.19 -9.39 15.32
C THR A 72 -3.75 -10.67 16.01
N ALA A 73 -2.45 -10.83 16.28
CA ALA A 73 -1.92 -11.99 17.00
C ALA A 73 -2.48 -12.09 18.43
N ALA A 74 -2.55 -10.97 19.16
CA ALA A 74 -3.15 -10.93 20.50
C ALA A 74 -4.66 -11.20 20.51
N SER A 75 -5.34 -11.04 19.37
CA SER A 75 -6.76 -11.34 19.23
C SER A 75 -7.05 -12.84 19.03
N LEU A 76 -6.01 -13.66 18.98
CA LEU A 76 -6.09 -15.11 18.81
C LEU A 76 -5.43 -15.81 20.01
N LYS A 77 -6.02 -16.92 20.45
CA LYS A 77 -5.47 -17.86 21.43
C LYS A 77 -5.56 -19.26 20.85
N THR A 78 -4.58 -20.10 21.16
CA THR A 78 -4.57 -21.49 20.68
C THR A 78 -5.39 -22.38 21.62
N CYS A 79 -6.23 -23.24 21.07
CA CYS A 79 -7.01 -24.20 21.84
C CYS A 79 -6.15 -25.35 22.38
N PRO A 80 -6.13 -25.64 23.70
CA PRO A 80 -5.26 -26.69 24.26
C PRO A 80 -5.68 -28.11 23.86
N ARG A 81 -6.92 -28.31 23.40
CA ARG A 81 -7.46 -29.64 23.08
C ARG A 81 -7.23 -30.05 21.62
N CYS A 82 -7.33 -29.11 20.69
CA CYS A 82 -7.26 -29.39 19.25
C CYS A 82 -6.25 -28.53 18.49
N ALA A 83 -5.50 -27.65 19.18
CA ALA A 83 -4.46 -26.77 18.63
C ALA A 83 -4.92 -25.75 17.58
N GLU A 84 -6.22 -25.55 17.40
CA GLU A 84 -6.76 -24.56 16.48
C GLU A 84 -6.66 -23.13 17.05
N ASP A 85 -6.45 -22.14 16.19
CA ASP A 85 -6.46 -20.74 16.58
C ASP A 85 -7.90 -20.23 16.72
N VAL A 86 -8.25 -19.79 17.94
CA VAL A 86 -9.58 -19.31 18.29
C VAL A 86 -9.50 -17.85 18.75
N LYS A 87 -10.56 -17.06 18.49
CA LYS A 87 -10.63 -15.68 18.99
C LYS A 87 -10.39 -15.64 20.49
N ALA A 88 -9.56 -14.71 20.96
CA ALA A 88 -9.20 -14.56 22.37
C ALA A 88 -10.44 -14.43 23.27
N ALA A 89 -11.46 -13.70 22.80
CA ALA A 89 -12.74 -13.50 23.49
C ALA A 89 -13.71 -14.70 23.44
N ALA A 90 -13.36 -15.81 22.79
CA ALA A 90 -14.24 -16.97 22.74
C ALA A 90 -14.23 -17.72 24.08
N HIS A 91 -15.42 -17.99 24.62
CA HIS A 91 -15.60 -18.85 25.78
C HIS A 91 -15.67 -20.35 25.41
N MET A 92 -15.93 -20.66 24.13
CA MET A 92 -15.98 -22.04 23.63
C MET A 92 -15.32 -22.16 22.26
N CYS A 93 -14.58 -23.24 22.04
CA CYS A 93 -13.99 -23.59 20.76
C CYS A 93 -15.06 -24.10 19.79
N ARG A 94 -15.19 -23.45 18.63
CA ARG A 94 -16.15 -23.84 17.58
C ARG A 94 -15.88 -25.22 16.98
N TYR A 95 -14.63 -25.69 17.01
CA TYR A 95 -14.22 -26.91 16.32
C TYR A 95 -14.35 -28.16 17.19
N CYS A 96 -13.89 -28.11 18.45
CA CYS A 96 -13.90 -29.26 19.36
C CYS A 96 -14.84 -29.13 20.57
N GLY A 97 -15.51 -27.98 20.72
CA GLY A 97 -16.43 -27.71 21.83
C GLY A 97 -15.76 -27.49 23.20
N HIS A 98 -14.43 -27.34 23.26
CA HIS A 98 -13.74 -27.06 24.51
C HIS A 98 -14.10 -25.67 25.06
N GLU A 99 -14.52 -25.61 26.32
CA GLU A 99 -14.75 -24.36 27.05
C GLU A 99 -13.43 -23.82 27.62
N PHE A 100 -13.18 -22.53 27.40
CA PHE A 100 -11.93 -21.83 27.72
C PHE A 100 -11.93 -21.13 29.07
#